data_AF-A0A358B173-F1
#
_entry.id   AF-A0A358B173-F1
#
_cell.length_a   1.000
_cell.length_b   1.000
_cell.length_c   1.000
_cell.angle_alpha   90.00
_cell.angle_beta   90.00
_cell.angle_gamma   90.00
#
_symmetry.space_group_name_H-M   'P 1'
#
loop_
_entity.id
_entity.type
_entity.pdbx_description
1 polymer ?
#
loop_
_entity_poly.entity_id
_entity_poly.type
_entity_poly.pdbx_seq_one_letter_code
_entity_poly.pdbx_strand_id
1 'polypeptide(L)'
;MEKPFNGAISRYFTDAAPKPVRKAIEQGGKDDILSQGYAYREMIGKKAYEAQMDALQVQLVRMQAGIKASGQRMVIVFEGRDAAGKGGTIGALTENLNPRGCQVVALSKPSDREATQWYFQRYVDWLPAAGEMVLFDRSW
;
A
#
# COMPACT_ATOMS: atom_id res chain seq x y z
N MET A 1 -6.94 -4.63 -28.54
CA MET A 1 -6.79 -3.18 -28.32
C MET A 1 -5.35 -2.94 -27.88
N GLU A 2 -4.55 -2.27 -28.69
CA GLU A 2 -3.14 -2.01 -28.41
C GLU A 2 -3.03 -1.12 -27.16
N LYS A 3 -2.21 -1.50 -26.16
CA LYS A 3 -2.09 -0.70 -24.93
C LYS A 3 -1.42 0.63 -25.28
N PRO A 4 -2.01 1.80 -24.97
CA PRO A 4 -1.58 3.10 -25.48
C PRO A 4 -0.19 3.59 -25.04
N PHE A 5 0.56 2.81 -24.26
CA PHE A 5 1.82 3.23 -23.63
C PHE A 5 2.95 2.19 -23.73
N ASN A 6 2.85 1.21 -24.63
CA ASN A 6 3.87 0.17 -24.71
C ASN A 6 5.24 0.76 -25.11
N GLY A 7 6.22 0.65 -24.21
CA GLY A 7 7.56 1.24 -24.38
C GLY A 7 7.63 2.76 -24.24
N ALA A 8 6.58 3.45 -23.76
CA ALA A 8 6.60 4.92 -23.61
C ALA A 8 7.69 5.39 -22.64
N ILE A 9 7.94 4.64 -21.56
CA ILE A 9 9.02 4.92 -20.60
C ILE A 9 10.38 4.77 -21.28
N SER A 10 10.59 3.67 -22.01
CA SER A 10 11.84 3.42 -22.74
C SER A 10 12.10 4.48 -23.81
N ARG A 11 11.08 4.85 -24.61
CA ARG A 11 11.18 5.91 -25.61
C ARG A 11 11.47 7.27 -24.98
N TYR A 12 10.76 7.64 -23.91
CA TYR A 12 11.05 8.88 -23.19
C TYR A 12 12.50 8.89 -22.68
N PHE A 13 12.94 7.79 -22.08
CA PHE A 13 14.31 7.65 -21.59
C PHE A 13 15.33 7.83 -22.70
N THR A 14 15.15 7.18 -23.85
CA THR A 14 16.08 7.25 -24.98
C THR A 14 16.07 8.62 -25.67
N ASP A 15 14.88 9.16 -25.94
CA ASP A 15 14.68 10.23 -26.93
C ASP A 15 14.47 11.61 -26.30
N ALA A 16 13.89 11.68 -25.09
CA ALA A 16 13.38 12.93 -24.52
C ALA A 16 13.92 13.26 -23.12
N ALA A 17 14.48 12.30 -22.38
CA ALA A 17 14.95 12.53 -21.02
C ALA A 17 16.19 13.46 -20.99
N PRO A 18 16.22 14.47 -20.10
CA PRO A 18 17.38 15.34 -19.92
C PRO A 18 18.66 14.54 -19.65
N LYS A 19 19.80 15.01 -20.19
CA LYS A 19 21.11 14.34 -20.01
C LYS A 19 21.44 14.02 -18.53
N PRO A 20 21.18 14.91 -17.54
CA PRO A 20 21.44 14.58 -16.13
C PRO A 20 20.61 13.41 -15.62
N VAL A 21 19.35 13.29 -16.06
CA VAL A 21 18.43 12.22 -15.65
C VAL A 21 18.88 10.88 -16.23
N ARG A 22 19.24 10.85 -17.51
CA ARG A 22 19.77 9.64 -18.16
C ARG A 22 21.02 9.13 -17.46
N LYS A 23 21.99 10.02 -17.24
CA LYS A 23 23.24 9.68 -16.57
C LYS A 23 23.02 9.15 -15.15
N ALA A 24 22.10 9.75 -14.39
CA ALA A 24 21.77 9.28 -13.04
C ALA A 24 21.19 7.86 -13.04
N ILE A 25 20.33 7.53 -14.01
CA ILE A 25 19.74 6.19 -14.15
C ILE A 25 20.80 5.17 -14.60
N GLU A 26 21.64 5.50 -15.57
CA GLU A 26 22.68 4.59 -16.09
C GLU A 26 23.77 4.26 -15.05
N GLN A 27 24.07 5.22 -14.17
CA GLN A 27 25.09 5.07 -13.13
C GLN A 27 24.53 4.50 -11.81
N GLY A 28 23.21 4.53 -11.64
CA GLY A 28 22.56 4.06 -10.41
C GLY A 28 22.66 2.55 -10.24
N GLY A 29 23.06 2.12 -9.06
CA GLY A 29 22.94 0.74 -8.61
C GLY A 29 21.48 0.33 -8.41
N LYS A 30 21.23 -0.99 -8.37
CA LYS A 30 19.88 -1.56 -8.15
C LYS A 30 19.22 -1.09 -6.84
N ASP A 31 20.04 -0.75 -5.85
CA ASP A 31 19.60 -0.35 -4.52
C ASP A 31 19.65 1.18 -4.33
N ASP A 32 20.14 1.94 -5.32
CA ASP A 32 20.32 3.37 -5.20
C ASP A 32 19.00 4.14 -5.31
N ILE A 33 18.84 5.15 -4.45
CA ILE A 33 17.72 6.07 -4.49
C ILE A 33 18.17 7.37 -5.17
N LEU A 34 17.75 7.53 -6.42
CA LEU A 34 18.16 8.65 -7.28
C LEU A 34 17.47 9.98 -6.94
N SER A 35 16.42 9.95 -6.11
CA SER A 35 15.70 11.15 -5.70
C SER A 35 16.52 11.98 -4.72
N GLN A 36 16.86 13.22 -5.09
CA GLN A 36 17.64 14.11 -4.24
C GLN A 36 16.92 14.53 -2.94
N GLY A 37 15.60 14.46 -2.91
CA GLY A 37 14.78 14.83 -1.76
C GLY A 37 14.51 13.67 -0.79
N TYR A 38 15.00 12.47 -1.06
CA TYR A 38 14.83 11.32 -0.18
C TYR A 38 15.95 11.26 0.86
N ALA A 39 15.61 10.93 2.12
CA ALA A 39 16.54 11.01 3.24
C ALA A 39 17.71 9.99 3.16
N TYR A 40 17.49 8.89 2.45
CA TYR A 40 18.47 7.82 2.27
C TYR A 40 18.96 7.76 0.83
N ARG A 41 20.23 7.37 0.65
CA ARG A 41 20.85 7.19 -0.67
C ARG A 41 20.66 5.80 -1.24
N GLU A 42 20.39 4.82 -0.39
CA GLU A 42 20.24 3.42 -0.76
C GLU A 42 19.01 2.83 -0.06
N MET A 43 18.40 1.83 -0.70
CA MET A 43 17.34 1.03 -0.12
C MET A 43 17.88 0.16 1.00
N ILE A 44 17.01 -0.19 1.95
CA ILE A 44 17.36 -1.16 2.98
C ILE A 44 17.69 -2.50 2.32
N GLY A 45 18.82 -3.09 2.72
CA GLY A 45 19.23 -4.40 2.21
C GLY A 45 18.21 -5.48 2.57
N LYS A 46 17.90 -6.35 1.61
CA LYS A 46 16.85 -7.39 1.73
C LYS A 46 16.88 -8.17 3.05
N LYS A 47 18.06 -8.66 3.46
CA LYS A 47 18.21 -9.42 4.71
C LYS A 47 17.86 -8.61 5.96
N ALA A 48 18.23 -7.32 5.99
CA ALA A 48 17.93 -6.45 7.11
C ALA A 48 16.44 -6.12 7.16
N TYR A 49 15.82 -5.90 6.00
CA TYR A 49 14.37 -5.72 5.88
C TYR A 49 13.60 -6.96 6.37
N GLU A 50 13.96 -8.16 5.90
CA GLU A 50 13.31 -9.42 6.29
C GLU A 50 13.40 -9.65 7.81
N ALA A 51 14.59 -9.46 8.40
CA ALA A 51 14.77 -9.61 9.84
C ALA A 51 13.91 -8.65 10.67
N GLN A 52 13.75 -7.40 10.21
CA GLN A 52 12.85 -6.45 10.88
C GLN A 52 11.37 -6.81 10.66
N MET A 53 11.01 -7.24 9.45
CA MET A 53 9.65 -7.62 9.11
C MET A 53 9.20 -8.82 9.95
N ASP A 54 10.02 -9.85 10.09
CA ASP A 54 9.71 -11.02 10.92
C ASP A 54 9.37 -10.64 12.37
N ALA A 55 10.16 -9.74 12.96
CA ALA A 55 9.90 -9.23 14.30
C ALA A 55 8.58 -8.45 14.40
N LEU A 56 8.27 -7.63 13.38
CA LEU A 56 7.03 -6.86 13.30
C LEU A 56 5.80 -7.77 13.08
N GLN A 57 5.91 -8.81 12.27
CA GLN A 57 4.84 -9.79 12.02
C GLN A 57 4.39 -10.46 13.34
N VAL A 58 5.34 -10.82 14.21
CA VAL A 58 5.02 -11.35 15.54
C VAL A 58 4.23 -10.32 16.38
N GLN A 59 4.60 -9.04 16.30
CA GLN A 59 3.86 -7.99 17.02
C GLN A 59 2.46 -7.76 16.44
N LEU A 60 2.29 -7.86 15.11
CA LEU A 60 0.98 -7.75 14.47
C LEU A 60 0.02 -8.85 14.95
N VAL A 61 0.49 -10.09 15.06
CA VAL A 61 -0.31 -11.20 15.60
C VAL A 61 -0.71 -10.94 17.06
N ARG A 62 0.24 -10.47 17.88
CA ARG A 62 -0.05 -10.11 19.29
C ARG A 62 -1.05 -8.96 19.39
N MET A 63 -0.91 -7.95 18.53
CA MET A 63 -1.84 -6.83 18.44
C MET A 63 -3.24 -7.32 18.07
N GLN A 64 -3.38 -8.17 17.04
CA GLN A 64 -4.68 -8.72 16.64
C GLN A 64 -5.33 -9.54 17.77
N ALA A 65 -4.54 -10.36 18.48
CA ALA A 65 -5.01 -11.10 19.64
C ALA A 65 -5.50 -10.16 20.75
N GLY A 66 -4.77 -9.06 21.01
CA GLY A 66 -5.15 -8.03 21.95
C GLY A 66 -6.46 -7.32 21.59
N ILE A 67 -6.62 -6.91 20.33
CA ILE A 67 -7.85 -6.29 19.80
C ILE A 67 -9.05 -7.22 20.03
N LYS A 68 -8.89 -8.51 19.68
CA LYS A 68 -9.93 -9.52 19.87
C LYS A 68 -10.31 -9.72 21.33
N ALA A 69 -9.32 -9.81 22.22
CA ALA A 69 -9.54 -10.05 23.64
C ALA A 69 -10.19 -8.84 24.35
N SER A 70 -9.82 -7.63 23.95
CA SER A 70 -10.34 -6.39 24.55
C SER A 70 -11.68 -5.95 23.95
N GLY A 71 -12.06 -6.47 22.79
CA GLY A 71 -13.21 -5.97 22.02
C GLY A 71 -12.97 -4.61 21.37
N GLN A 72 -11.71 -4.14 21.34
CA GLN A 72 -11.35 -2.92 20.61
C GLN A 72 -11.68 -3.05 19.12
N ARG A 73 -11.85 -1.91 18.47
CA ARG A 73 -12.21 -1.80 17.05
C ARG A 73 -11.13 -1.00 16.36
N MET A 74 -10.62 -1.51 15.25
CA MET A 74 -9.52 -0.86 14.53
C MET A 74 -9.87 -0.62 13.06
N VAL A 75 -9.71 0.62 12.62
CA VAL A 75 -9.80 1.00 11.21
C VAL A 75 -8.44 1.52 10.78
N ILE A 76 -7.94 1.02 9.65
CA ILE A 76 -6.68 1.47 9.03
C ILE A 76 -6.99 1.91 7.61
N VAL A 77 -6.69 3.16 7.26
CA VAL A 77 -6.95 3.73 5.94
C VAL A 77 -5.64 3.86 5.17
N PHE A 78 -5.61 3.34 3.94
CA PHE A 78 -4.48 3.47 3.03
C PHE A 78 -4.84 4.43 1.90
N GLU A 79 -4.24 5.62 1.94
CA GLU A 79 -4.34 6.63 0.90
C GLU A 79 -2.97 6.97 0.31
N GLY A 80 -2.98 7.46 -0.94
CA GLY A 80 -1.75 7.86 -1.61
C GLY A 80 -1.84 7.75 -3.13
N ARG A 81 -0.83 8.32 -3.79
CA ARG A 81 -0.73 8.32 -5.26
C ARG A 81 -0.77 6.90 -5.83
N ASP A 82 -1.15 6.80 -7.09
CA ASP A 82 -1.04 5.53 -7.81
C ASP A 82 0.43 5.08 -7.84
N ALA A 83 0.64 3.77 -7.72
CA ALA A 83 1.95 3.13 -7.58
C ALA A 83 2.78 3.53 -6.32
N ALA A 84 2.18 4.18 -5.31
CA ALA A 84 2.89 4.52 -4.06
C ALA A 84 3.17 3.33 -3.11
N GLY A 85 2.72 2.11 -3.43
CA GLY A 85 2.99 0.91 -2.62
C GLY A 85 1.92 0.51 -1.60
N LYS A 86 0.68 1.05 -1.71
CA LYS A 86 -0.44 0.71 -0.81
C LYS A 86 -0.71 -0.80 -0.74
N GLY A 87 -0.95 -1.44 -1.89
CA GLY A 87 -1.28 -2.86 -1.95
C GLY A 87 -0.18 -3.77 -1.39
N GLY A 88 1.09 -3.44 -1.61
CA GLY A 88 2.22 -4.17 -1.02
C GLY A 88 2.26 -4.05 0.51
N THR A 89 1.94 -2.87 1.04
CA THR A 89 1.88 -2.62 2.48
C THR A 89 0.70 -3.36 3.13
N ILE A 90 -0.47 -3.34 2.49
CA ILE A 90 -1.64 -4.11 2.94
C ILE A 90 -1.32 -5.60 2.93
N GLY A 91 -0.72 -6.10 1.85
CA GLY A 91 -0.28 -7.50 1.74
C GLY A 91 0.63 -7.91 2.89
N ALA A 92 1.69 -7.12 3.15
CA ALA A 92 2.59 -7.36 4.27
C ALA A 92 1.86 -7.35 5.62
N LEU A 93 0.97 -6.39 5.87
CA LEU A 93 0.20 -6.34 7.13
C LEU A 93 -0.67 -7.57 7.33
N THR A 94 -1.31 -8.05 6.27
CA THR A 94 -2.27 -9.17 6.35
C THR A 94 -1.63 -10.55 6.25
N GLU A 95 -0.35 -10.63 5.91
CA GLU A 95 0.36 -11.87 5.57
C GLU A 95 0.19 -13.00 6.61
N ASN A 96 0.38 -12.67 7.90
CA ASN A 96 0.31 -13.63 8.99
C ASN A 96 -0.89 -13.42 9.92
N LEU A 97 -1.80 -12.52 9.57
CA LEU A 97 -2.98 -12.23 10.40
C LEU A 97 -4.10 -13.22 10.14
N ASN A 98 -4.90 -13.51 11.19
CA ASN A 98 -6.08 -14.34 11.02
C ASN A 98 -7.16 -13.57 10.24
N PRO A 99 -7.60 -14.05 9.05
CA PRO A 99 -8.56 -13.32 8.22
C PRO A 99 -9.94 -13.17 8.87
N ARG A 100 -10.27 -13.98 9.89
CA ARG A 100 -11.58 -13.88 10.58
C ARG A 100 -11.71 -12.64 11.48
N GLY A 101 -10.61 -11.97 11.80
CA GLY A 101 -10.61 -10.74 12.60
C GLY A 101 -9.91 -9.58 11.89
N CYS A 102 -9.62 -9.73 10.59
CA CYS A 102 -8.92 -8.74 9.79
C CYS A 102 -9.50 -8.77 8.37
N GLN A 103 -10.21 -7.72 7.99
CA GLN A 103 -10.83 -7.61 6.67
C GLN A 103 -10.18 -6.50 5.86
N VAL A 104 -9.97 -6.75 4.56
CA VAL A 104 -9.54 -5.72 3.61
C VAL A 104 -10.75 -5.30 2.78
N VAL A 105 -10.98 -3.99 2.69
CA VAL A 105 -12.08 -3.37 1.96
C VAL A 105 -11.49 -2.54 0.83
N ALA A 106 -11.76 -2.96 -0.39
CA ALA A 106 -11.33 -2.27 -1.61
C ALA A 106 -12.57 -2.04 -2.49
N LEU A 107 -13.28 -0.93 -2.24
CA LEU A 107 -14.51 -0.63 -2.96
C LEU A 107 -14.21 -0.15 -4.38
N SER A 108 -14.99 -0.63 -5.35
CA SER A 108 -14.98 -0.08 -6.70
C SER A 108 -15.64 1.31 -6.72
N LYS A 109 -15.64 1.92 -7.92
CA LYS A 109 -16.50 3.08 -8.18
C LYS A 109 -17.94 2.81 -7.71
N PRO A 110 -18.62 3.81 -7.13
CA PRO A 110 -19.99 3.63 -6.67
C PRO A 110 -20.90 3.24 -7.84
N SER A 111 -21.84 2.35 -7.57
CA SER A 111 -22.96 2.04 -8.45
C SER A 111 -23.91 3.24 -8.59
N ASP A 112 -24.80 3.19 -9.59
CA ASP A 112 -25.80 4.25 -9.82
C ASP A 112 -26.67 4.49 -8.58
N ARG A 113 -26.95 3.44 -7.80
CA ARG A 113 -27.68 3.55 -6.54
C ARG A 113 -26.83 4.18 -5.44
N GLU A 114 -25.60 3.71 -5.23
CA GLU A 114 -24.70 4.28 -4.21
C GLU A 114 -24.38 5.76 -4.48
N ALA A 115 -24.34 6.17 -5.75
CA ALA A 115 -24.13 7.56 -6.15
C ALA A 115 -25.28 8.51 -5.75
N THR A 116 -26.48 7.96 -5.50
CA THR A 116 -27.66 8.72 -5.02
C THR A 116 -27.90 8.58 -3.52
N GLN A 117 -27.12 7.71 -2.84
CA GLN A 117 -27.12 7.59 -1.38
C GLN A 117 -26.25 8.66 -0.74
N TRP A 118 -26.30 8.75 0.59
CA TRP A 118 -25.35 9.57 1.32
C TRP A 118 -23.93 9.00 1.15
N TYR A 119 -22.97 9.87 0.83
CA TYR A 119 -21.60 9.47 0.46
C TYR A 119 -20.94 8.47 1.43
N PHE A 120 -21.12 8.65 2.73
CA PHE A 120 -20.53 7.80 3.75
C PHE A 120 -21.25 6.46 3.95
N GLN A 121 -22.50 6.34 3.47
CA GLN A 121 -23.34 5.16 3.71
C GLN A 121 -22.67 3.86 3.27
N ARG A 122 -22.03 3.87 2.08
CA ARG A 122 -21.36 2.68 1.53
C ARG A 122 -20.12 2.23 2.34
N TYR A 123 -19.56 3.09 3.19
CA TYR A 123 -18.39 2.79 4.00
C TYR A 123 -18.77 2.37 5.42
N VAL A 124 -19.85 2.93 5.97
CA VAL A 124 -20.33 2.63 7.33
C VAL A 124 -20.65 1.14 7.48
N ASP A 125 -21.17 0.50 6.43
CA ASP A 125 -21.46 -0.94 6.41
C ASP A 125 -20.22 -1.83 6.62
N TRP A 126 -19.01 -1.28 6.44
CA TRP A 126 -17.75 -1.99 6.60
C TRP A 126 -16.99 -1.61 7.87
N LEU A 127 -17.53 -0.76 8.73
CA LEU A 127 -16.86 -0.41 9.98
C LEU A 127 -16.80 -1.64 10.92
N PRO A 128 -15.69 -1.83 11.65
CA PRO A 128 -15.48 -3.01 12.48
C PRO A 128 -16.49 -3.12 13.62
N ALA A 129 -16.96 -4.34 13.87
CA ALA A 129 -17.55 -4.74 15.13
C ALA A 129 -16.48 -5.02 16.20
N ALA A 130 -16.89 -5.30 17.43
CA ALA A 130 -15.98 -5.52 18.55
C ALA A 130 -14.98 -6.65 18.26
N GLY A 131 -13.68 -6.37 18.43
CA GLY A 131 -12.60 -7.32 18.18
C GLY A 131 -12.16 -7.43 16.72
N GLU A 132 -12.73 -6.61 15.83
CA GLU A 132 -12.41 -6.61 14.40
C GLU A 132 -11.45 -5.48 14.02
N MET A 133 -10.68 -5.77 12.98
CA MET A 133 -9.80 -4.83 12.29
C MET A 133 -10.19 -4.76 10.82
N VAL A 134 -10.33 -3.55 10.29
CA VAL A 134 -10.68 -3.31 8.88
C VAL A 134 -9.66 -2.38 8.24
N LEU A 135 -9.09 -2.84 7.12
CA LEU A 135 -8.12 -2.11 6.30
C LEU A 135 -8.82 -1.62 5.04
N PHE A 136 -8.86 -0.31 4.81
CA PHE A 136 -9.41 0.30 3.60
C PHE A 136 -8.31 0.59 2.59
N ASP A 137 -8.35 -0.07 1.41
CA ASP A 137 -7.56 0.32 0.24
C ASP A 137 -8.34 1.39 -0.53
N ARG A 138 -8.00 2.65 -0.25
CA ARG A 138 -8.80 3.87 -0.49
C ARG A 138 -10.03 3.97 0.42
N SER A 139 -10.45 5.20 0.70
CA SER A 139 -11.58 5.51 1.59
C SER A 139 -12.46 6.65 1.07
N TRP A 140 -13.32 7.16 1.96
CA TRP A 140 -14.05 8.43 1.84
C TRP A 140 -13.13 9.65 1.81
#